data_AF-A0A3P6BN71-F1
#
_entry.id   AF-A0A3P6BN71-F1
#
_cell.length_a   1.000
_cell.length_b   1.000
_cell.length_c   1.000
_cell.angle_alpha   90.00
_cell.angle_beta   90.00
_cell.angle_gamma   90.00
#
_symmetry.space_group_name_H-M   'P 1'
#
loop_
_entity.id
_entity.type
_entity.pdbx_description
1 polymer ?
#
loop_
_entity_poly.entity_id
_entity_poly.type
_entity_poly.pdbx_seq_one_letter_code
_entity_poly.pdbx_strand_id
1 'polypeptide(L)'
;MLKNSAPNLTETSLPSYLYLYLISDYSDDDKMFFCEEDQKTFIGEVPWLVVNSNIYFVPSLWLIPSFQTELIKMFPEKETVFHHLSRYLLHPTNQVWGLVTRSYNAYLARADERLGIQVRVFDRHAGYLQHVMDQIVACTQREKLLPELSTQVTNTSRSKRLLKVVLVTSLHPEYSVKLKRMFWEQPTSRGESIEVYQPSEERVQQTDKKLL
;
A
#
# COMPACT_ATOMS: atom_id res chain seq x y z
N MET A 1 -15.14 -24.69 6.44
CA MET A 1 -15.48 -26.06 5.94
C MET A 1 -14.26 -26.70 5.27
N LEU A 2 -13.55 -27.57 5.99
CA LEU A 2 -12.49 -28.44 5.44
C LEU A 2 -13.12 -29.43 4.44
N LYS A 3 -13.08 -29.13 3.15
CA LYS A 3 -13.62 -29.99 2.10
C LYS A 3 -12.67 -31.17 1.83
N ASN A 4 -12.84 -32.23 2.61
CA ASN A 4 -12.29 -33.55 2.28
C ASN A 4 -13.00 -34.10 1.05
N SER A 5 -12.27 -34.23 -0.05
CA SER A 5 -12.76 -34.85 -1.28
C SER A 5 -12.15 -36.24 -1.43
N ALA A 6 -12.62 -37.24 -0.67
CA ALA A 6 -12.48 -38.66 -0.98
C ALA A 6 -13.37 -39.53 -0.06
N PRO A 7 -14.02 -40.60 -0.58
CA PRO A 7 -14.90 -41.48 0.19
C PRO A 7 -14.12 -42.60 0.90
N ASN A 8 -14.61 -42.98 2.10
CA ASN A 8 -14.18 -44.11 2.97
C ASN A 8 -12.83 -43.96 3.72
N LEU A 9 -12.89 -43.43 4.94
CA LEU A 9 -11.78 -43.39 5.90
C LEU A 9 -12.02 -44.41 7.03
N THR A 10 -11.45 -45.61 6.87
CA THR A 10 -11.04 -46.47 7.99
C THR A 10 -9.51 -46.48 7.97
N GLU A 11 -8.90 -46.05 9.08
CA GLU A 11 -7.51 -45.57 9.27
C GLU A 11 -7.30 -44.07 8.97
N THR A 12 -7.16 -43.28 10.05
CA THR A 12 -6.88 -41.84 10.06
C THR A 12 -5.46 -41.55 9.59
N SER A 13 -5.21 -41.71 8.29
CA SER A 13 -3.98 -41.22 7.66
C SER A 13 -4.06 -39.69 7.52
N LEU A 14 -3.03 -38.98 7.99
CA LEU A 14 -2.86 -37.54 7.73
C LEU A 14 -2.96 -37.27 6.22
N PRO A 15 -3.67 -36.21 5.80
CA PRO A 15 -3.80 -35.91 4.38
C PRO A 15 -2.45 -35.46 3.81
N SER A 16 -2.16 -35.85 2.57
CA SER A 16 -0.91 -35.45 1.90
C SER A 16 -0.85 -33.95 1.59
N TYR A 17 -2.01 -33.27 1.55
CA TYR A 17 -2.07 -31.82 1.37
C TYR A 17 -3.28 -31.23 2.10
N LEU A 18 -3.18 -29.93 2.45
CA LEU A 18 -4.24 -29.15 3.06
C LEU A 18 -4.41 -27.83 2.33
N TYR A 19 -5.65 -27.48 2.02
CA TYR A 19 -6.00 -26.18 1.44
C TYR A 19 -6.44 -25.22 2.54
N LEU A 20 -5.74 -24.08 2.64
CA LEU A 20 -5.99 -23.03 3.62
C LEU A 20 -6.67 -21.85 2.92
N TYR A 21 -7.95 -21.64 3.25
CA TYR A 21 -8.76 -20.55 2.72
C TYR A 21 -8.69 -19.33 3.65
N LEU A 22 -7.85 -18.36 3.30
CA LEU A 22 -7.61 -17.14 4.07
C LEU A 22 -7.97 -15.89 3.25
N ILE A 23 -9.07 -15.95 2.51
CA ILE A 23 -9.68 -14.79 1.85
C ILE A 23 -10.53 -14.03 2.87
N SER A 24 -10.74 -12.73 2.66
CA SER A 24 -11.53 -11.86 3.53
C SER A 24 -12.95 -12.35 3.90
N ASP A 25 -13.53 -13.29 3.16
CA ASP A 25 -14.87 -13.89 3.40
C ASP A 25 -14.83 -15.30 4.02
N TYR A 26 -13.66 -15.73 4.49
CA TYR A 26 -13.44 -16.96 5.27
C TYR A 26 -14.39 -17.13 6.47
N SER A 27 -14.75 -18.38 6.76
CA SER A 27 -15.67 -18.74 7.85
C SER A 27 -14.98 -18.78 9.22
N ASP A 28 -15.76 -19.01 10.28
CA ASP A 28 -15.19 -19.21 11.62
C ASP A 28 -14.32 -20.48 11.70
N ASP A 29 -14.71 -21.57 11.02
CA ASP A 29 -13.84 -22.75 10.89
C ASP A 29 -12.48 -22.44 10.26
N ASP A 30 -12.44 -21.57 9.25
CA ASP A 30 -11.20 -21.24 8.54
C ASP A 30 -10.27 -20.38 9.42
N LYS A 31 -10.85 -19.60 10.35
CA LYS A 31 -10.10 -18.83 11.37
C LYS A 31 -9.35 -19.72 12.36
N MET A 32 -9.72 -20.99 12.49
CA MET A 32 -8.99 -21.94 13.35
C MET A 32 -7.52 -22.11 12.91
N PHE A 33 -7.17 -21.70 11.68
CA PHE A 33 -5.77 -21.52 11.27
C PHE A 33 -4.96 -20.67 12.27
N PHE A 34 -5.56 -19.70 12.95
CA PHE A 34 -4.87 -18.83 13.91
C PHE A 34 -4.82 -19.39 15.33
N CYS A 35 -5.23 -20.64 15.57
CA CYS A 35 -5.20 -21.31 16.86
C CYS A 35 -3.96 -22.19 17.02
N GLU A 36 -3.37 -22.21 18.21
CA GLU A 36 -2.17 -23.01 18.50
C GLU A 36 -2.41 -24.51 18.36
N GLU A 37 -3.59 -24.99 18.78
CA GLU A 37 -3.95 -26.41 18.76
C GLU A 37 -4.01 -26.93 17.31
N ASP A 38 -4.70 -26.22 16.42
CA ASP A 38 -4.79 -26.56 14.99
C ASP A 38 -3.43 -26.49 14.29
N GLN A 39 -2.63 -25.46 14.61
CA GLN A 39 -1.26 -25.32 14.07
C GLN A 39 -0.38 -26.51 14.45
N LYS A 40 -0.47 -26.98 15.70
CA LYS A 40 0.39 -28.04 16.22
C LYS A 40 -0.10 -29.44 15.86
N THR A 41 -1.40 -29.68 15.95
CA THR A 41 -1.97 -31.04 15.94
C THR A 41 -2.34 -31.52 14.54
N PHE A 42 -2.60 -30.58 13.64
CA PHE A 42 -3.12 -30.92 12.31
C PHE A 42 -2.32 -30.22 11.21
N ILE A 43 -2.25 -28.90 11.21
CA ILE A 43 -1.66 -28.12 10.11
C ILE A 43 -0.15 -28.39 10.00
N GLY A 44 0.57 -28.43 11.12
CA GLY A 44 2.02 -28.65 11.15
C GLY A 44 2.45 -30.07 10.75
N GLU A 45 1.54 -31.04 10.79
CA GLU A 45 1.82 -32.44 10.40
C GLU A 45 1.58 -32.71 8.91
N VAL A 46 0.90 -31.79 8.20
CA VAL A 46 0.60 -31.94 6.78
C VAL A 46 1.76 -31.40 5.92
N PRO A 47 2.33 -32.20 5.01
CA PRO A 47 3.54 -31.80 4.28
C PRO A 47 3.31 -30.73 3.20
N TRP A 48 2.11 -30.67 2.60
CA TRP A 48 1.81 -29.71 1.53
C TRP A 48 0.67 -28.78 1.92
N LEU A 49 0.98 -27.50 2.11
CA LEU A 49 0.00 -26.47 2.38
C LEU A 49 -0.23 -25.63 1.12
N VAL A 50 -1.48 -25.57 0.65
CA VAL A 50 -1.89 -24.70 -0.46
C VAL A 50 -2.68 -23.54 0.13
N VAL A 51 -2.11 -22.35 0.09
CA VAL A 51 -2.70 -21.15 0.70
C VAL A 51 -3.32 -20.27 -0.37
N ASN A 52 -4.57 -19.87 -0.16
CA ASN A 52 -5.22 -18.82 -0.94
C ASN A 52 -5.60 -17.67 -0.01
N SER A 53 -5.04 -16.47 -0.24
CA SER A 53 -5.24 -15.32 0.64
C SER A 53 -5.18 -13.99 -0.09
N ASN A 54 -5.97 -13.03 0.38
CA ASN A 54 -5.94 -11.63 -0.05
C ASN A 54 -5.74 -10.65 1.13
N ILE A 55 -5.32 -11.16 2.30
CA ILE A 55 -5.16 -10.38 3.54
C ILE A 55 -3.70 -10.39 4.02
N TYR A 56 -3.29 -9.31 4.69
CA TYR A 56 -2.03 -9.28 5.44
C TYR A 56 -2.26 -9.85 6.84
N PHE A 57 -2.17 -11.17 6.98
CA PHE A 57 -2.50 -11.89 8.23
C PHE A 57 -1.35 -12.01 9.25
N VAL A 58 -0.19 -11.41 8.98
CA VAL A 58 0.97 -11.41 9.88
C VAL A 58 0.62 -10.96 11.31
N PRO A 59 -0.20 -9.91 11.56
CA PRO A 59 -0.53 -9.50 12.93
C PRO A 59 -1.16 -10.62 13.75
N SER A 60 -2.01 -11.46 13.15
CA SER A 60 -2.64 -12.58 13.85
C SER A 60 -1.65 -13.70 14.19
N LEU A 61 -0.56 -13.85 13.43
CA LEU A 61 0.47 -14.84 13.73
C LEU A 61 1.21 -14.54 15.03
N TRP A 62 1.29 -13.26 15.43
CA TRP A 62 1.87 -12.85 16.71
C TRP A 62 1.04 -13.29 17.93
N LEU A 63 -0.22 -13.67 17.71
CA LEU A 63 -1.13 -14.14 18.75
C LEU A 63 -1.06 -15.67 18.95
N ILE A 64 -0.34 -16.38 18.09
CA ILE A 64 -0.06 -17.81 18.25
C ILE A 64 1.16 -17.95 19.19
N PRO A 65 1.01 -18.53 20.40
CA PRO A 65 2.08 -18.56 21.40
C PRO A 65 3.38 -19.20 20.91
N SER A 66 3.27 -20.30 20.17
CA SER A 66 4.42 -21.01 19.60
C SER A 66 5.19 -20.15 18.58
N PHE A 67 4.52 -19.33 17.77
CA PHE A 67 5.16 -18.46 16.78
C PHE A 67 5.72 -17.19 17.41
N GLN A 68 5.05 -16.65 18.42
CA GLN A 68 5.43 -15.41 19.07
C GLN A 68 6.89 -15.43 19.56
N THR A 69 7.33 -16.54 20.14
CA THR A 69 8.71 -16.71 20.65
C THR A 69 9.75 -16.48 19.56
N GLU A 70 9.49 -16.95 18.35
CA GLU A 70 10.42 -16.82 17.23
C GLU A 70 10.29 -15.45 16.55
N LEU A 71 9.05 -14.97 16.37
CA LEU A 71 8.79 -13.65 15.80
C LEU A 71 9.45 -12.51 16.60
N ILE A 72 9.47 -12.59 17.94
CA ILE A 72 10.16 -11.60 18.78
C ILE A 72 11.67 -11.57 18.52
N LYS A 73 12.30 -12.72 18.26
CA LYS A 73 13.72 -12.79 17.95
C LYS A 73 14.02 -12.27 16.55
N MET A 74 13.19 -12.64 15.58
CA MET A 74 13.36 -12.24 14.18
C MET A 74 13.07 -10.75 13.97
N PHE A 75 12.08 -10.20 14.68
CA PHE A 75 11.61 -8.83 14.52
C PHE A 75 11.51 -8.14 15.88
N PRO A 76 12.64 -7.69 16.47
CA PRO A 76 12.63 -6.93 17.72
C PRO A 76 11.74 -5.69 17.64
N GLU A 77 11.76 -5.02 16.49
CA GLU A 77 10.82 -3.95 16.14
C GLU A 77 9.61 -4.56 15.42
N LYS A 78 8.53 -4.83 16.15
CA LYS A 78 7.34 -5.57 15.64
C LYS A 78 6.72 -5.00 14.36
N GLU A 79 6.83 -3.69 14.15
CA GLU A 79 6.27 -2.99 12.99
C GLU A 79 7.10 -3.17 11.70
N THR A 80 8.26 -3.85 11.77
CA THR A 80 9.20 -3.95 10.65
C THR A 80 9.04 -5.21 9.80
N VAL A 81 8.10 -6.12 10.14
CA VAL A 81 7.95 -7.41 9.45
C VAL A 81 7.78 -7.23 7.94
N PHE A 82 6.77 -6.47 7.51
CA PHE A 82 6.55 -6.21 6.09
C PHE A 82 7.70 -5.42 5.46
N HIS A 83 8.26 -4.45 6.19
CA HIS A 83 9.37 -3.63 5.69
C HIS A 83 10.59 -4.49 5.32
N HIS A 84 10.99 -5.42 6.18
CA HIS A 84 12.13 -6.30 5.91
C HIS A 84 11.82 -7.37 4.87
N LEU A 85 10.70 -8.10 5.04
CA LEU A 85 10.37 -9.22 4.15
C LEU A 85 10.05 -8.76 2.74
N SER A 86 9.33 -7.65 2.56
CA SER A 86 9.01 -7.14 1.22
C SER A 86 10.26 -6.72 0.45
N ARG A 87 11.24 -6.10 1.12
CA ARG A 87 12.52 -5.70 0.49
C ARG A 87 13.41 -6.88 0.12
N TYR A 88 13.25 -8.01 0.82
CA TYR A 88 13.94 -9.26 0.52
C TYR A 88 13.27 -10.05 -0.60
N LEU A 89 11.94 -10.06 -0.65
CA LEU A 89 11.16 -10.90 -1.59
C LEU A 89 10.82 -10.19 -2.90
N LEU A 90 10.50 -8.90 -2.86
CA LEU A 90 9.87 -8.18 -3.96
C LEU A 90 10.89 -7.31 -4.70
N HIS A 91 11.45 -7.87 -5.77
CA HIS A 91 12.31 -7.14 -6.69
C HIS A 91 11.60 -6.91 -8.03
N PRO A 92 11.45 -5.66 -8.49
CA PRO A 92 10.78 -5.38 -9.75
C PRO A 92 11.60 -5.93 -10.92
N THR A 93 10.92 -6.42 -11.96
CA THR A 93 11.57 -6.78 -13.22
C THR A 93 12.18 -5.54 -13.90
N ASN A 94 13.10 -5.73 -14.83
CA ASN A 94 13.73 -4.62 -15.56
C ASN A 94 12.72 -3.69 -16.25
N GLN A 95 11.61 -4.23 -16.76
CA GLN A 95 10.55 -3.42 -17.37
C GLN A 95 9.94 -2.45 -16.35
N VAL A 96 9.56 -2.95 -15.17
CA VAL A 96 8.99 -2.15 -14.08
C VAL A 96 10.04 -1.19 -13.51
N TRP A 97 11.27 -1.65 -13.32
CA TRP A 97 12.37 -0.81 -12.83
C TRP A 97 12.70 0.33 -13.79
N GLY A 98 12.62 0.08 -15.10
CA GLY A 98 12.75 1.10 -16.12
C GLY A 98 11.68 2.19 -16.01
N LEU A 99 10.42 1.82 -15.71
CA LEU A 99 9.35 2.79 -15.47
C LEU A 99 9.65 3.64 -14.23
N VAL A 100 10.03 3.01 -13.12
CA VAL A 100 10.35 3.70 -11.86
C VAL A 100 11.50 4.68 -12.05
N THR A 101 12.61 4.23 -12.64
CA THR A 101 13.82 5.05 -12.80
C THR A 101 13.63 6.21 -13.77
N ARG A 102 12.96 6.00 -14.91
CA ARG A 102 12.67 7.08 -15.87
C ARG A 102 11.78 8.15 -15.25
N SER A 103 10.69 7.75 -14.58
CA SER A 103 9.78 8.70 -13.92
C SER A 103 10.48 9.45 -12.78
N TYR A 104 11.27 8.76 -11.97
CA TYR A 104 12.03 9.41 -10.90
C TYR A 104 13.03 10.43 -11.46
N ASN A 105 13.83 10.05 -12.44
CA ASN A 105 14.86 10.93 -13.01
C ASN A 105 14.27 12.16 -13.72
N ALA A 106 13.16 11.99 -14.44
CA ALA A 106 12.53 13.07 -15.19
C ALA A 106 11.82 14.09 -14.28
N TYR A 107 11.10 13.61 -13.25
CA TYR A 107 10.16 14.46 -12.50
C TYR A 107 10.54 14.68 -11.03
N LEU A 108 11.19 13.71 -10.39
CA LEU A 108 11.39 13.72 -8.93
C LEU A 108 12.84 14.03 -8.53
N ALA A 109 13.83 13.72 -9.35
CA ALA A 109 15.25 13.77 -8.95
C ALA A 109 15.75 15.17 -8.56
N ARG A 110 15.18 16.23 -9.16
CA ARG A 110 15.61 17.63 -8.92
C ARG A 110 15.01 18.25 -7.65
N ALA A 111 14.04 17.59 -7.03
CA ALA A 111 13.35 18.11 -5.86
C ALA A 111 14.27 18.18 -4.63
N ASP A 112 14.22 19.28 -3.90
CA ASP A 112 14.81 19.38 -2.56
C ASP A 112 14.01 18.52 -1.57
N GLU A 113 12.66 18.47 -1.72
CA GLU A 113 11.76 17.62 -0.92
C GLU A 113 10.73 16.92 -1.82
N ARG A 114 10.35 15.68 -1.46
CA ARG A 114 9.38 14.87 -2.21
C ARG A 114 8.23 14.48 -1.30
N LEU A 115 7.00 14.71 -1.75
CA LEU A 115 5.80 14.31 -1.04
C LEU A 115 5.01 13.30 -1.88
N GLY A 116 4.74 12.12 -1.33
CA GLY A 116 3.84 11.14 -1.95
C GLY A 116 2.41 11.31 -1.43
N ILE A 117 1.44 11.42 -2.33
CA ILE A 117 0.01 11.42 -2.00
C ILE A 117 -0.64 10.28 -2.77
N GLN A 118 -0.97 9.21 -2.06
CA GLN A 118 -1.72 8.08 -2.61
C GLN A 118 -3.21 8.33 -2.38
N VAL A 119 -3.99 8.35 -3.46
CA VAL A 119 -5.43 8.60 -3.43
C VAL A 119 -6.16 7.37 -3.94
N ARG A 120 -6.89 6.70 -3.04
CA ARG A 120 -7.82 5.63 -3.38
C ARG A 120 -9.19 5.93 -2.80
N VAL A 121 -10.17 6.06 -3.66
CA VAL A 121 -11.58 6.23 -3.29
C VAL A 121 -12.29 4.90 -3.49
N PHE A 122 -12.97 4.41 -2.45
CA PHE A 122 -13.81 3.21 -2.48
C PHE A 122 -15.28 3.64 -2.47
N ASP A 123 -15.78 4.06 -3.64
CA ASP A 123 -17.18 4.46 -3.82
C ASP A 123 -17.79 3.70 -5.02
N ARG A 124 -19.11 3.51 -5.00
CA ARG A 124 -19.88 3.00 -6.13
C ARG A 124 -19.98 4.02 -7.26
N HIS A 125 -19.92 5.32 -6.92
CA HIS A 125 -19.83 6.40 -7.88
C HIS A 125 -18.39 6.47 -8.39
N ALA A 126 -18.18 6.09 -9.65
CA ALA A 126 -16.89 6.22 -10.29
C ALA A 126 -16.59 7.70 -10.55
N GLY A 127 -15.54 8.25 -9.92
CA GLY A 127 -15.02 9.56 -10.30
C GLY A 127 -14.43 10.41 -9.19
N TYR A 128 -14.20 11.66 -9.57
CA TYR A 128 -13.72 12.72 -8.71
C TYR A 128 -14.77 13.14 -7.68
N LEU A 129 -14.36 13.22 -6.42
CA LEU A 129 -15.18 13.71 -5.31
C LEU A 129 -14.52 14.94 -4.68
N GLN A 130 -15.27 16.06 -4.65
CA GLN A 130 -14.75 17.33 -4.13
C GLN A 130 -14.31 17.23 -2.67
N HIS A 131 -15.08 16.55 -1.82
CA HIS A 131 -14.74 16.41 -0.40
C HIS A 131 -13.42 15.66 -0.17
N VAL A 132 -13.04 14.74 -1.06
CA VAL A 132 -11.73 14.06 -1.00
C VAL A 132 -10.61 15.04 -1.33
N MET A 133 -10.81 15.92 -2.32
CA MET A 133 -9.85 16.98 -2.61
C MET A 133 -9.70 17.92 -1.41
N ASP A 134 -10.80 18.31 -0.78
CA ASP A 134 -10.78 19.19 0.39
C ASP A 134 -10.03 18.52 1.56
N GLN A 135 -10.21 17.21 1.75
CA GLN A 135 -9.46 16.41 2.71
C GLN A 135 -7.95 16.39 2.41
N ILE A 136 -7.55 16.23 1.14
CA ILE A 136 -6.14 16.24 0.74
C ILE A 136 -5.49 17.59 1.09
N VAL A 137 -6.15 18.70 0.73
CA VAL A 137 -5.65 20.05 1.00
C VAL A 137 -5.58 20.30 2.50
N ALA A 138 -6.68 20.04 3.22
CA ALA A 138 -6.74 20.25 4.67
C ALA A 138 -5.69 19.42 5.42
N CYS A 139 -5.53 18.14 5.07
CA CYS A 139 -4.52 17.26 5.66
C CYS A 139 -3.11 17.79 5.42
N THR A 140 -2.75 18.04 4.16
CA THR A 140 -1.39 18.45 3.80
C THR A 140 -1.00 19.81 4.37
N GLN A 141 -1.93 20.76 4.49
CA GLN A 141 -1.68 22.06 5.11
C GLN A 141 -1.59 21.95 6.63
N ARG A 142 -2.53 21.23 7.27
CA ARG A 142 -2.55 21.05 8.73
C ARG A 142 -1.29 20.35 9.23
N GLU A 143 -0.86 19.29 8.55
CA GLU A 143 0.38 18.56 8.87
C GLU A 143 1.65 19.28 8.34
N LYS A 144 1.51 20.47 7.77
CA LYS A 144 2.59 21.32 7.24
C LYS A 144 3.42 20.67 6.12
N LEU A 145 2.88 19.65 5.47
CA LEU A 145 3.47 18.95 4.32
C LEU A 145 3.46 19.84 3.07
N LEU A 146 2.38 20.60 2.87
CA LEU A 146 2.25 21.60 1.81
C LEU A 146 1.96 22.98 2.38
N PRO A 147 2.44 24.06 1.74
CA PRO A 147 2.18 25.41 2.19
C PRO A 147 0.73 25.83 1.90
N GLU A 148 0.24 26.77 2.69
CA GLU A 148 -0.99 27.50 2.38
C GLU A 148 -0.77 28.45 1.19
N LEU A 149 -1.85 28.83 0.53
CA LEU A 149 -1.82 29.80 -0.56
C LEU A 149 -1.93 31.21 0.01
N SER A 150 -1.21 32.17 -0.59
CA SER A 150 -1.25 33.58 -0.20
C SER A 150 -1.83 34.44 -1.32
N THR A 151 -2.66 35.42 -0.98
CA THR A 151 -3.10 36.48 -1.90
C THR A 151 -2.15 37.66 -1.95
N GLN A 152 -1.21 37.75 -1.00
CA GLN A 152 -0.22 38.81 -0.92
C GLN A 152 1.16 38.28 -1.30
N VAL A 153 1.76 38.89 -2.33
CA VAL A 153 3.14 38.65 -2.71
C VAL A 153 4.02 39.45 -1.76
N THR A 154 4.31 38.91 -0.58
CA THR A 154 5.42 39.43 0.23
C THR A 154 6.71 39.02 -0.48
N ASN A 155 7.29 39.94 -1.24
CA ASN A 155 8.62 39.80 -1.83
C ASN A 155 9.67 39.78 -0.70
N THR A 156 9.75 38.69 0.04
CA THR A 156 10.87 38.42 0.92
C THR A 156 12.06 37.98 0.06
N SER A 157 13.12 38.77 0.11
CA SER A 157 14.26 38.67 -0.78
C SER A 157 15.06 37.37 -0.63
N ARG A 158 15.57 36.85 -1.76
CA ARG A 158 16.88 36.18 -1.93
C ARG A 158 17.21 34.91 -1.14
N SER A 159 16.26 34.20 -0.53
CA SER A 159 16.52 32.83 -0.09
C SER A 159 16.38 31.84 -1.26
N LYS A 160 17.18 30.75 -1.27
CA LYS A 160 17.05 29.67 -2.26
C LYS A 160 15.61 29.16 -2.20
N ARG A 161 14.86 29.32 -3.30
CA ARG A 161 13.48 28.82 -3.39
C ARG A 161 13.49 27.29 -3.35
N LEU A 162 13.03 26.71 -2.24
CA LEU A 162 12.95 25.27 -2.07
C LEU A 162 11.97 24.69 -3.10
N LEU A 163 12.42 23.68 -3.85
CA LEU A 163 11.60 22.95 -4.81
C LEU A 163 11.05 21.69 -4.15
N LYS A 164 9.74 21.65 -3.94
CA LYS A 164 9.03 20.45 -3.48
C LYS A 164 8.25 19.85 -4.64
N VAL A 165 8.45 18.56 -4.88
CA VAL A 165 7.70 17.83 -5.91
C VAL A 165 6.72 16.86 -5.24
N VAL A 166 5.45 16.98 -5.62
CA VAL A 166 4.35 16.15 -5.13
C VAL A 166 4.05 15.06 -6.15
N LEU A 167 4.28 13.80 -5.77
CA LEU A 167 3.89 12.63 -6.53
C LEU A 167 2.48 12.21 -6.11
N VAL A 168 1.50 12.36 -7.01
CA VAL A 168 0.11 11.93 -6.79
C VAL A 168 -0.12 10.61 -7.53
N THR A 169 -0.65 9.60 -6.83
CA THR A 169 -1.06 8.33 -7.44
C THR A 169 -2.55 8.12 -7.22
N SER A 170 -3.30 8.03 -8.32
CA SER A 170 -4.76 7.94 -8.33
C SER A 170 -5.24 7.31 -9.64
N LEU A 171 -6.38 6.61 -9.62
CA LEU A 171 -7.09 6.25 -10.85
C LEU A 171 -7.64 7.50 -11.56
N HIS A 172 -8.01 8.52 -10.78
CA HIS A 172 -8.66 9.74 -11.23
C HIS A 172 -7.66 10.91 -11.25
N PRO A 173 -7.28 11.45 -12.42
CA PRO A 173 -6.29 12.52 -12.54
C PRO A 173 -6.74 13.88 -11.99
N GLU A 174 -8.04 14.06 -11.80
CA GLU A 174 -8.65 15.32 -11.40
C GLU A 174 -8.07 15.85 -10.07
N TYR A 175 -7.66 14.97 -9.15
CA TYR A 175 -6.98 15.35 -7.91
C TYR A 175 -5.61 16.01 -8.15
N SER A 176 -4.77 15.40 -9.00
CA SER A 176 -3.46 15.96 -9.37
C SER A 176 -3.62 17.25 -10.17
N VAL A 177 -4.53 17.27 -11.14
CA VAL A 177 -4.81 18.46 -11.97
C VAL A 177 -5.26 19.64 -11.11
N LYS A 178 -6.16 19.41 -10.15
CA LYS A 178 -6.64 20.47 -9.27
C LYS A 178 -5.55 20.96 -8.30
N LEU A 179 -4.77 20.05 -7.71
CA LEU A 179 -3.65 20.42 -6.85
C LEU A 179 -2.59 21.22 -7.62
N LYS A 180 -2.27 20.79 -8.84
CA LYS A 180 -1.35 21.49 -9.75
C LYS A 180 -1.85 22.90 -10.06
N ARG A 181 -3.14 23.04 -10.36
CA ARG A 181 -3.78 24.33 -10.66
C ARG A 181 -3.69 25.29 -9.47
N MET A 182 -3.96 24.80 -8.26
CA MET A 182 -3.90 25.62 -7.05
C MET A 182 -2.54 26.30 -6.85
N PHE A 183 -1.44 25.56 -6.99
CA PHE A 183 -0.09 26.10 -6.84
C PHE A 183 0.44 26.83 -8.08
N TRP A 184 -0.21 26.67 -9.22
CA TRP A 184 0.08 27.45 -10.42
C TRP A 184 -0.58 28.83 -10.39
N GLU A 185 -1.83 28.90 -9.90
CA GLU A 185 -2.64 30.12 -9.90
C GLU A 185 -2.31 31.07 -8.75
N GLN A 186 -1.82 30.56 -7.62
CA GLN A 186 -1.57 31.35 -6.42
C GLN A 186 -0.16 31.09 -5.85
N PRO A 187 0.53 32.13 -5.38
CA PRO A 187 1.82 31.95 -4.72
C PRO A 187 1.64 31.25 -3.37
N THR A 188 2.69 30.54 -2.95
CA THR A 188 2.74 29.88 -1.64
C THR A 188 3.06 30.89 -0.54
N SER A 189 2.47 30.72 0.64
CA SER A 189 2.73 31.59 1.80
C SER A 189 4.17 31.54 2.31
N ARG A 190 4.88 30.45 2.02
CA ARG A 190 6.29 30.22 2.39
C ARG A 190 7.28 30.54 1.27
N GLY A 191 6.79 30.89 0.08
CA GLY A 191 7.63 31.14 -1.10
C GLY A 191 8.22 29.87 -1.76
N GLU A 192 7.88 28.67 -1.28
CA GLU A 192 8.29 27.38 -1.85
C GLU A 192 7.72 27.20 -3.28
N SER A 193 8.51 26.56 -4.15
CA SER A 193 8.05 26.13 -5.48
C SER A 193 7.46 24.74 -5.40
N ILE A 194 6.19 24.59 -5.75
CA ILE A 194 5.50 23.30 -5.75
C ILE A 194 5.27 22.83 -7.18
N GLU A 195 5.80 21.65 -7.52
CA GLU A 195 5.47 20.95 -8.76
C GLU A 195 4.66 19.71 -8.43
N VAL A 196 3.63 19.41 -9.23
CA VAL A 196 2.76 18.25 -9.02
C VAL A 196 2.88 17.33 -10.23
N TYR A 197 3.09 16.05 -9.97
CA TYR A 197 3.27 15.01 -10.98
C TYR A 197 2.41 13.80 -10.66
N GLN A 198 1.71 13.27 -11.67
CA GLN A 198 1.00 12.00 -11.61
C GLN A 198 1.48 11.09 -12.76
N PRO A 199 1.91 9.85 -12.49
CA PRO A 199 2.47 8.98 -13.53
C PRO A 199 1.45 8.41 -14.52
N SER A 200 0.21 8.17 -14.09
CA SER A 200 -0.78 7.40 -14.85
C SER A 200 -2.21 7.83 -14.53
N GLU A 201 -3.16 7.53 -15.42
CA GLU A 201 -4.57 7.94 -15.31
C GLU A 201 -5.51 6.79 -15.70
N GLU A 202 -5.31 5.60 -15.14
CA GLU A 202 -5.95 4.35 -15.60
C GLU A 202 -7.49 4.34 -15.48
N ARG A 203 -8.08 5.24 -14.67
CA ARG A 203 -9.51 5.39 -14.33
C ARG A 203 -10.21 4.18 -13.70
N VAL A 204 -9.81 2.97 -14.08
CA VAL A 204 -10.39 1.71 -13.67
C VAL A 204 -9.28 0.71 -13.40
N GLN A 205 -9.45 -0.10 -12.36
CA GLN A 205 -8.53 -1.19 -12.04
C GLN A 205 -8.59 -2.28 -13.12
N GLN A 206 -7.45 -2.64 -13.68
CA GLN A 206 -7.32 -3.64 -14.74
C GLN A 206 -6.21 -4.63 -14.41
N THR A 207 -6.43 -5.43 -13.36
CA THR A 207 -5.51 -6.50 -12.96
C THR A 207 -5.27 -7.48 -14.12
N ASP A 208 -4.08 -8.09 -14.19
CA ASP A 208 -3.65 -9.07 -15.19
C ASP A 208 -3.47 -8.59 -16.64
N LYS A 209 -3.73 -7.31 -16.91
CA LYS A 209 -3.27 -6.69 -18.15
C LYS A 209 -1.79 -6.37 -18.05
N LYS A 210 -0.99 -6.93 -18.98
CA LYS A 210 0.43 -6.62 -19.06
C LYS A 210 0.61 -5.14 -19.40
N LEU A 211 1.61 -4.52 -18.76
CA LEU A 211 2.13 -3.22 -19.16
C LEU A 211 2.68 -3.37 -20.59
N LEU A 212 2.04 -2.70 -21.55
CA LEU A 212 2.53 -2.62 -22.94
C LEU A 212 3.89 -1.92 -22.99
#